data_AF-A0A9E3Y2X4-F1
#
_entry.id   AF-A0A9E3Y2X4-F1
#
_cell.length_a   1.000
_cell.length_b   1.000
_cell.length_c   1.000
_cell.angle_alpha   90.00
_cell.angle_beta   90.00
_cell.angle_gamma   90.00
#
_symmetry.space_group_name_H-M   'P 1'
#
loop_
_entity.id
_entity.type
_entity.pdbx_description
1 polymer ?
#
loop_
_entity_poly.entity_id
_entity_poly.type
_entity_poly.pdbx_seq_one_letter_code
_entity_poly.pdbx_strand_id
1 'polypeptide(L)'
;MPITQQRVGEFLREGLSYLAQHESRTRQEVVDHLETAMQPSPDESEPDKNDRPWWQTRFLWTSVGMVKAGWMTKDGSGVWAVTPAGRQALDQYPDPESFRLAAHHAYREWEKSSKPAQRRAWLVRGSSVLGVNVVPEWLAEGFCSLAASQLRAPRAAVTAAELEEMAKADYAHLKHHELKAKVEEIVAFVAKFNVGDVILTTSESHVFLGDVTGDWSYVDSDGGRSNLRRPVDWRNADAPVDFAGLPDPLPARLQSGSTVLDLTADLALIDALVEPDAGDPEAESTVRSARHERLPEPTEALATELFVDRPWLREVGDLLNERRQVIFYGPPGTGKTYIARKLAADLVGPEQVKLVQFHPAYTYEDFFEGYRPAPGSAAGTISFEL
;
A
#
# COMPACT_ATOMS: atom_id res chain seq x y z
N MET A 1 -17.15 -27.44 -19.84
CA MET A 1 -16.58 -26.14 -20.28
C MET A 1 -16.96 -25.04 -19.27
N PRO A 2 -16.16 -23.97 -19.06
CA PRO A 2 -16.60 -22.87 -18.19
C PRO A 2 -17.84 -22.19 -18.79
N ILE A 3 -18.86 -21.92 -17.96
CA ILE A 3 -20.07 -21.17 -18.34
C ILE A 3 -19.67 -19.83 -18.98
N THR A 4 -20.22 -19.55 -20.17
CA THR A 4 -19.91 -18.33 -20.91
C THR A 4 -20.49 -17.10 -20.21
N GLN A 5 -19.89 -15.93 -20.46
CA GLN A 5 -20.38 -14.68 -19.85
C GLN A 5 -21.79 -14.30 -20.32
N GLN A 6 -22.14 -14.62 -21.56
CA GLN A 6 -23.49 -14.49 -22.10
C GLN A 6 -24.47 -15.36 -21.29
N ARG A 7 -24.11 -16.62 -21.07
CA ARG A 7 -24.94 -17.58 -20.33
C ARG A 7 -25.17 -17.18 -18.87
N VAL A 8 -24.17 -16.60 -18.20
CA VAL A 8 -24.37 -15.97 -16.87
C VAL A 8 -25.37 -14.83 -16.94
N GLY A 9 -25.30 -13.99 -17.98
CA GLY A 9 -26.24 -12.90 -18.18
C GLY A 9 -27.69 -13.38 -18.34
N GLU A 10 -27.89 -14.49 -19.04
CA GLU A 10 -29.21 -15.10 -19.22
C GLU A 10 -29.80 -15.52 -17.87
N PHE A 11 -29.03 -16.22 -17.03
CA PHE A 11 -29.48 -16.59 -15.67
C PHE A 11 -29.82 -15.38 -14.80
N LEU A 12 -29.02 -14.32 -14.86
CA LEU A 12 -29.28 -13.10 -14.06
C LEU A 12 -30.58 -12.40 -14.51
N ARG A 13 -30.77 -12.25 -15.83
CA ARG A 13 -31.94 -11.60 -16.40
C ARG A 13 -33.21 -12.41 -16.15
N GLU A 14 -33.16 -13.73 -16.31
CA GLU A 14 -34.29 -14.61 -16.04
C GLU A 14 -34.66 -14.59 -14.55
N GLY A 15 -33.66 -14.64 -13.66
CA GLY A 15 -33.90 -14.58 -12.21
C GLY A 15 -34.55 -13.27 -11.77
N LEU A 16 -34.12 -12.14 -12.33
CA LEU A 16 -34.76 -10.84 -12.05
C LEU A 16 -36.15 -10.72 -12.69
N SER A 17 -36.36 -11.29 -13.88
CA SER A 17 -37.67 -11.32 -14.56
C SER A 17 -38.70 -12.14 -13.77
N TYR A 18 -38.28 -13.29 -13.23
CA TYR A 18 -39.10 -14.11 -12.36
C TYR A 18 -39.54 -13.35 -11.10
N LEU A 19 -38.61 -12.62 -10.47
CA LEU A 19 -38.93 -11.75 -9.33
C LEU A 19 -39.84 -10.59 -9.72
N ALA A 20 -39.72 -10.04 -10.93
CA ALA A 20 -40.61 -9.00 -11.43
C ALA A 20 -42.07 -9.47 -11.59
N GLN A 21 -42.29 -10.75 -11.89
CA GLN A 21 -43.64 -11.33 -12.00
C GLN A 21 -44.25 -11.68 -10.63
N HIS A 22 -43.43 -11.90 -9.61
CA HIS A 22 -43.86 -12.49 -8.34
C HIS A 22 -43.60 -11.61 -7.10
N GLU A 23 -43.08 -10.39 -7.30
CA GLU A 23 -42.66 -9.38 -6.31
C GLU A 23 -41.54 -9.83 -5.38
N SER A 24 -41.72 -10.93 -4.65
CA SER A 24 -40.73 -11.55 -3.78
C SER A 24 -40.81 -13.08 -3.78
N ARG A 25 -39.65 -13.73 -3.71
CA ARG A 25 -39.51 -15.20 -3.64
C ARG A 25 -38.31 -15.58 -2.79
N THR A 26 -38.34 -16.77 -2.22
CA THR A 26 -37.17 -17.33 -1.54
C THR A 26 -36.05 -17.61 -2.54
N ARG A 27 -34.81 -17.58 -2.06
CA ARG A 27 -33.63 -17.98 -2.86
C ARG A 27 -33.81 -19.35 -3.52
N GLN A 28 -34.44 -20.30 -2.83
CA GLN A 28 -34.63 -21.64 -3.36
C GLN A 28 -35.64 -21.64 -4.51
N GLU A 29 -36.79 -20.97 -4.36
CA GLU A 29 -37.79 -20.86 -5.45
C GLU A 29 -37.22 -20.19 -6.71
N VAL A 30 -36.36 -19.18 -6.55
CA VAL A 30 -35.68 -18.54 -7.69
C VAL A 30 -34.73 -19.52 -8.39
N VAL A 31 -33.97 -20.31 -7.63
CA VAL A 31 -33.07 -21.34 -8.18
C VAL A 31 -33.87 -22.43 -8.89
N ASP A 32 -34.93 -22.94 -8.28
CA ASP A 32 -35.76 -24.01 -8.85
C ASP A 32 -36.43 -23.56 -10.16
N HIS A 33 -36.87 -22.30 -10.21
CA HIS A 33 -37.37 -21.67 -11.44
C HIS A 33 -36.29 -21.63 -12.52
N LEU A 34 -35.08 -21.17 -12.17
CA LEU A 34 -33.97 -21.10 -13.13
C LEU A 34 -33.58 -22.47 -13.68
N GLU A 35 -33.54 -23.49 -12.82
CA GLU A 35 -33.25 -24.87 -13.25
C GLU A 35 -34.28 -25.37 -14.27
N THR A 36 -35.57 -25.11 -13.99
CA THR A 36 -36.68 -25.52 -14.84
C THR A 36 -36.73 -24.74 -16.16
N ALA A 37 -36.56 -23.42 -16.08
CA ALA A 37 -36.72 -22.51 -17.23
C ALA A 37 -35.52 -22.53 -18.16
N MET A 38 -34.30 -22.62 -17.62
CA MET A 38 -33.06 -22.48 -18.39
C MET A 38 -32.43 -23.80 -18.83
N GLN A 39 -32.89 -24.92 -18.24
CA GLN A 39 -32.40 -26.28 -18.50
C GLN A 39 -30.87 -26.35 -18.62
N PRO A 40 -30.13 -26.14 -17.52
CA PRO A 40 -28.68 -26.13 -17.53
C PRO A 40 -28.10 -27.41 -18.13
N SER A 41 -27.08 -27.29 -18.98
CA SER A 41 -26.46 -28.46 -19.62
C SER A 41 -25.71 -29.33 -18.58
N PRO A 42 -25.34 -30.58 -18.93
CA PRO A 42 -24.56 -31.45 -18.03
C PRO A 42 -23.27 -30.79 -17.54
N ASP A 43 -22.55 -30.09 -18.42
CA ASP A 43 -21.34 -29.33 -18.09
C ASP A 43 -21.61 -28.20 -17.09
N GLU A 44 -22.75 -27.52 -17.22
CA GLU A 44 -23.14 -26.41 -16.33
C GLU A 44 -23.53 -26.92 -14.94
N SER A 45 -23.97 -28.19 -14.89
CA SER A 45 -24.46 -28.88 -13.70
C SER A 45 -23.39 -29.70 -13.00
N GLU A 46 -22.14 -29.67 -13.49
CA GLU A 46 -21.02 -30.30 -12.78
C GLU A 46 -20.90 -29.72 -11.36
N PRO A 47 -20.72 -30.57 -10.34
CA PRO A 47 -20.61 -30.12 -8.96
C PRO A 47 -19.30 -29.34 -8.72
N ASP A 48 -19.39 -28.28 -7.94
CA ASP A 48 -18.24 -27.55 -7.42
C ASP A 48 -17.65 -28.23 -6.17
N LYS A 49 -16.68 -27.59 -5.51
CA LYS A 49 -16.02 -28.12 -4.30
C LYS A 49 -16.97 -28.37 -3.12
N ASN A 50 -18.18 -27.81 -3.15
CA ASN A 50 -19.21 -27.93 -2.13
C ASN A 50 -20.42 -28.74 -2.62
N ASP A 51 -20.24 -29.56 -3.66
CA ASP A 51 -21.29 -30.40 -4.26
C ASP A 51 -22.48 -29.61 -4.81
N ARG A 52 -22.26 -28.34 -5.19
CA ARG A 52 -23.29 -27.49 -5.81
C ARG A 52 -23.07 -27.39 -7.31
N PRO A 53 -24.12 -27.47 -8.16
CA PRO A 53 -24.02 -27.21 -9.59
C PRO A 53 -23.33 -25.87 -9.90
N TRP A 54 -22.37 -25.89 -10.83
CA TRP A 54 -21.55 -24.73 -11.18
C TRP A 54 -22.38 -23.50 -11.59
N TRP A 55 -23.45 -23.69 -12.36
CA TRP A 55 -24.35 -22.61 -12.76
C TRP A 55 -24.99 -21.91 -11.57
N GLN A 56 -25.39 -22.68 -10.55
CA GLN A 56 -26.03 -22.17 -9.35
C GLN A 56 -25.02 -21.35 -8.53
N THR A 57 -23.80 -21.86 -8.32
CA THR A 57 -22.73 -21.11 -7.66
C THR A 57 -22.44 -19.80 -8.39
N ARG A 58 -22.35 -19.86 -9.72
CA ARG A 58 -22.08 -18.67 -10.53
C ARG A 58 -23.19 -17.63 -10.40
N PHE A 59 -24.45 -18.02 -10.60
CA PHE A 59 -25.62 -17.16 -10.46
C PHE A 59 -25.69 -16.49 -9.08
N LEU A 60 -25.56 -17.28 -8.00
CA LEU A 60 -25.64 -16.78 -6.62
C LEU A 60 -24.56 -15.72 -6.35
N TRP A 61 -23.35 -15.93 -6.85
CA TRP A 61 -22.25 -15.00 -6.67
C TRP A 61 -22.45 -13.72 -7.50
N THR A 62 -22.77 -13.84 -8.80
CA THR A 62 -22.96 -12.66 -9.66
C THR A 62 -24.22 -11.86 -9.36
N SER A 63 -25.26 -12.47 -8.77
CA SER A 63 -26.49 -11.75 -8.38
C SER A 63 -26.25 -10.68 -7.30
N VAL A 64 -25.09 -10.68 -6.62
CA VAL A 64 -24.69 -9.59 -5.73
C VAL A 64 -24.63 -8.26 -6.49
N GLY A 65 -24.20 -8.25 -7.75
CA GLY A 65 -24.15 -7.03 -8.55
C GLY A 65 -25.52 -6.37 -8.72
N MET A 66 -26.59 -7.16 -8.87
CA MET A 66 -27.96 -6.63 -8.95
C MET A 66 -28.44 -6.02 -7.63
N VAL A 67 -27.99 -6.57 -6.49
CA VAL A 67 -28.27 -5.97 -5.18
C VAL A 67 -27.57 -4.62 -5.06
N LYS A 68 -26.30 -4.55 -5.48
CA LYS A 68 -25.51 -3.31 -5.40
C LYS A 68 -25.94 -2.25 -6.40
N ALA A 69 -26.48 -2.66 -7.54
CA ALA A 69 -27.17 -1.78 -8.48
C ALA A 69 -28.54 -1.27 -7.98
N GLY A 70 -29.01 -1.77 -6.83
CA GLY A 70 -30.33 -1.45 -6.30
C GLY A 70 -31.48 -2.08 -7.11
N TRP A 71 -31.21 -3.07 -7.97
CA TRP A 71 -32.21 -3.73 -8.83
C TRP A 71 -33.01 -4.80 -8.09
N MET A 72 -32.42 -5.37 -7.04
CA MET A 72 -33.09 -6.33 -6.17
C MET A 72 -32.62 -6.19 -4.72
N THR A 73 -33.37 -6.76 -3.79
CA THR A 73 -33.00 -6.85 -2.37
C THR A 73 -32.87 -8.31 -1.95
N LYS A 74 -32.06 -8.55 -0.90
CA LYS A 74 -31.95 -9.83 -0.20
C LYS A 74 -32.03 -9.52 1.28
N ASP A 75 -33.08 -9.98 1.95
CA ASP A 75 -33.44 -9.54 3.32
C ASP A 75 -32.66 -10.25 4.44
N GLY A 76 -31.63 -11.03 4.12
CA GLY A 76 -30.84 -11.80 5.10
C GLY A 76 -31.50 -13.09 5.56
N SER A 77 -32.84 -13.17 5.60
CA SER A 77 -33.61 -14.41 5.81
C SER A 77 -33.72 -15.28 4.57
N GLY A 78 -33.28 -14.78 3.42
CA GLY A 78 -33.23 -15.55 2.17
C GLY A 78 -34.40 -15.25 1.22
N VAL A 79 -35.20 -14.23 1.49
CA VAL A 79 -36.22 -13.72 0.57
C VAL A 79 -35.60 -12.64 -0.31
N TRP A 80 -35.84 -12.76 -1.60
CA TRP A 80 -35.34 -11.89 -2.65
C TRP A 80 -36.52 -11.17 -3.27
N ALA A 81 -36.37 -9.86 -3.53
CA ALA A 81 -37.43 -9.06 -4.13
C ALA A 81 -36.88 -8.12 -5.20
N VAL A 82 -37.62 -7.90 -6.27
CA VAL A 82 -37.25 -6.91 -7.30
C VAL A 82 -37.58 -5.50 -6.80
N THR A 83 -36.80 -4.51 -7.21
CA THR A 83 -37.11 -3.09 -6.96
C THR A 83 -37.70 -2.43 -8.22
N PRO A 84 -38.28 -1.22 -8.11
CA PRO A 84 -38.66 -0.44 -9.30
C PRO A 84 -37.50 -0.21 -10.27
N ALA A 85 -36.29 0.03 -9.75
CA ALA A 85 -35.07 0.18 -10.56
C ALA A 85 -34.69 -1.12 -11.29
N GLY A 86 -34.92 -2.29 -10.67
CA GLY A 86 -34.71 -3.57 -11.31
C GLY A 86 -35.68 -3.85 -12.45
N ARG A 87 -36.95 -3.47 -12.30
CA ARG A 87 -37.94 -3.54 -13.39
C ARG A 87 -37.51 -2.66 -14.58
N GLN A 88 -37.08 -1.43 -14.30
CA GLN A 88 -36.56 -0.53 -15.33
C GLN A 88 -35.28 -1.07 -15.99
N ALA A 89 -34.38 -1.71 -15.24
CA ALA A 89 -33.17 -2.31 -15.78
C ALA A 89 -33.46 -3.47 -16.76
N LEU A 90 -34.53 -4.24 -16.55
CA LEU A 90 -34.98 -5.27 -17.48
C LEU A 90 -35.41 -4.67 -18.84
N ASP A 91 -36.01 -3.48 -18.83
CA ASP A 91 -36.40 -2.77 -20.06
C ASP A 91 -35.19 -2.10 -20.73
N GLN A 92 -34.28 -1.52 -19.93
CA GLN A 92 -33.12 -0.76 -20.41
C GLN A 92 -32.03 -1.63 -21.03
N TYR A 93 -31.83 -2.85 -20.52
CA TYR A 93 -30.78 -3.76 -20.97
C TYR A 93 -31.38 -5.10 -21.45
N PRO A 94 -32.03 -5.14 -22.62
CA PRO A 94 -32.74 -6.32 -23.12
C PRO A 94 -31.79 -7.48 -23.45
N ASP A 95 -30.56 -7.17 -23.84
CA ASP A 95 -29.52 -8.15 -24.14
C ASP A 95 -28.86 -8.69 -22.86
N PRO A 96 -28.73 -10.03 -22.68
CA PRO A 96 -28.16 -10.64 -21.49
C PRO A 96 -26.72 -10.20 -21.15
N GLU A 97 -25.88 -9.97 -22.16
CA GLU A 97 -24.50 -9.55 -21.94
C GLU A 97 -24.44 -8.09 -21.47
N SER A 98 -25.22 -7.21 -22.10
CA SER A 98 -25.35 -5.80 -21.69
C SER A 98 -25.91 -5.67 -20.27
N PHE A 99 -26.89 -6.51 -19.91
CA PHE A 99 -27.49 -6.54 -18.57
C PHE A 99 -26.45 -6.96 -17.51
N ARG A 100 -25.70 -8.03 -17.78
CA ARG A 100 -24.61 -8.48 -16.90
C ARG A 100 -23.52 -7.42 -16.75
N LEU A 101 -23.13 -6.77 -17.85
CA LEU A 101 -22.10 -5.75 -17.85
C LEU A 101 -22.53 -4.53 -17.01
N ALA A 102 -23.79 -4.10 -17.14
CA ALA A 102 -24.36 -3.03 -16.33
C ALA A 102 -24.41 -3.39 -14.84
N ALA A 103 -24.86 -4.60 -14.48
CA ALA A 103 -24.82 -5.08 -13.10
C ALA A 103 -23.38 -5.15 -12.53
N HIS A 104 -22.41 -5.57 -13.36
CA HIS A 104 -21.01 -5.61 -12.98
C HIS A 104 -20.41 -4.21 -12.79
N HIS A 105 -20.79 -3.25 -13.65
CA HIS A 105 -20.37 -1.86 -13.52
C HIS A 105 -20.86 -1.26 -12.20
N ALA A 106 -22.15 -1.43 -11.91
CA ALA A 106 -22.75 -0.97 -10.66
C ALA A 106 -22.12 -1.62 -9.43
N TYR A 107 -21.76 -2.92 -9.50
CA TYR A 107 -20.98 -3.57 -8.45
C TYR A 107 -19.61 -2.90 -8.26
N ARG A 108 -18.87 -2.61 -9.33
CA ARG A 108 -17.58 -1.92 -9.23
C ARG A 108 -17.71 -0.50 -8.71
N GLU A 109 -18.76 0.22 -9.06
CA GLU A 109 -19.04 1.56 -8.54
C GLU A 109 -19.40 1.50 -7.05
N TRP A 110 -20.24 0.55 -6.65
CA TRP A 110 -20.52 0.25 -5.25
C TRP A 110 -19.25 -0.15 -4.49
N GLU A 111 -18.40 -1.01 -5.05
CA GLU A 111 -17.13 -1.42 -4.43
C GLU A 111 -16.17 -0.25 -4.27
N LYS A 112 -16.18 0.70 -5.21
CA LYS A 112 -15.42 1.96 -5.11
C LYS A 112 -16.01 2.92 -4.06
N SER A 113 -17.34 2.99 -3.93
CA SER A 113 -18.03 3.94 -3.05
C SER A 113 -18.36 3.41 -1.65
N SER A 114 -18.39 2.09 -1.47
CA SER A 114 -18.81 1.38 -0.25
C SER A 114 -17.66 0.69 0.47
N LYS A 115 -16.43 0.78 -0.08
CA LYS A 115 -15.30 0.92 0.83
C LYS A 115 -15.57 2.23 1.59
N PRO A 116 -15.74 2.23 2.92
CA PRO A 116 -15.57 3.48 3.65
C PRO A 116 -14.27 4.10 3.14
N ALA A 117 -14.22 5.42 2.96
CA ALA A 117 -12.95 6.08 2.65
C ALA A 117 -12.01 5.72 3.81
N GLN A 118 -11.30 4.62 3.62
CA GLN A 118 -10.36 4.08 4.58
C GLN A 118 -9.28 5.12 4.50
N ARG A 119 -9.30 6.02 5.49
CA ARG A 119 -8.31 7.07 5.70
C ARG A 119 -6.97 6.53 5.21
N ARG A 120 -6.37 7.17 4.23
CA ARG A 120 -5.11 6.68 3.65
C ARG A 120 -3.94 7.38 4.29
N ALA A 121 -2.77 6.77 4.16
CA ALA A 121 -1.52 7.43 4.52
C ALA A 121 -0.66 7.58 3.27
N TRP A 122 -0.02 8.73 3.12
CA TRP A 122 0.79 9.07 1.97
C TRP A 122 2.12 9.67 2.41
N LEU A 123 3.23 9.20 1.83
CA LEU A 123 4.48 9.94 1.87
C LEU A 123 4.45 11.04 0.81
N VAL A 124 4.85 12.25 1.17
CA VAL A 124 5.15 13.33 0.22
C VAL A 124 6.52 13.93 0.56
N ARG A 125 7.49 13.84 -0.35
CA ARG A 125 8.86 14.34 -0.10
C ARG A 125 9.01 15.83 -0.44
N GLY A 126 9.33 16.63 0.57
CA GLY A 126 9.68 18.05 0.41
C GLY A 126 11.15 18.39 0.67
N SER A 127 11.96 17.45 1.19
CA SER A 127 13.32 17.74 1.68
C SER A 127 14.36 18.04 0.60
N SER A 128 14.09 17.68 -0.66
CA SER A 128 14.97 17.99 -1.79
C SER A 128 14.18 18.13 -3.10
N VAL A 129 13.37 19.18 -3.20
CA VAL A 129 12.63 19.52 -4.40
C VAL A 129 13.47 20.46 -5.25
N LEU A 130 14.02 19.94 -6.36
CA LEU A 130 14.99 20.66 -7.19
C LEU A 130 16.18 21.22 -6.37
N GLY A 131 16.65 20.42 -5.40
CA GLY A 131 17.78 20.76 -4.52
C GLY A 131 17.44 21.69 -3.36
N VAL A 132 16.16 22.01 -3.13
CA VAL A 132 15.70 22.90 -2.05
C VAL A 132 14.77 22.14 -1.11
N ASN A 133 14.96 22.34 0.20
CA ASN A 133 14.05 21.84 1.21
C ASN A 133 12.85 22.79 1.36
N VAL A 134 11.66 22.34 0.95
CA VAL A 134 10.42 23.13 1.01
C VAL A 134 9.54 22.80 2.22
N VAL A 135 9.92 21.80 3.03
CA VAL A 135 9.17 21.39 4.23
C VAL A 135 9.01 22.53 5.25
N PRO A 136 10.01 23.42 5.49
CA PRO A 136 9.79 24.54 6.40
C PRO A 136 8.64 25.47 6.00
N GLU A 137 8.46 25.75 4.70
CA GLU A 137 7.32 26.54 4.19
C GLU A 137 6.01 25.79 4.42
N TRP A 138 5.99 24.49 4.14
CA TRP A 138 4.82 23.61 4.34
C TRP A 138 4.31 23.63 5.78
N LEU A 139 5.23 23.52 6.75
CA LEU A 139 4.91 23.53 8.17
C LEU A 139 4.41 24.90 8.64
N ALA A 140 5.05 25.98 8.18
CA ALA A 140 4.69 27.34 8.57
C ALA A 140 3.35 27.81 7.98
N GLU A 141 3.03 27.41 6.75
CA GLU A 141 1.85 27.88 6.02
C GLU A 141 0.69 26.86 5.98
N GLY A 142 0.87 25.66 6.53
CA GLY A 142 -0.20 24.67 6.64
C GLY A 142 -0.60 24.02 5.31
N PHE A 143 0.38 23.60 4.51
CA PHE A 143 0.12 22.88 3.26
C PHE A 143 1.22 21.87 2.96
N CYS A 144 0.99 20.97 2.01
CA CYS A 144 2.04 20.20 1.33
C CYS A 144 1.97 20.42 -0.18
N SER A 145 3.05 20.13 -0.90
CA SER A 145 3.05 20.33 -2.35
C SER A 145 3.81 19.29 -3.17
N LEU A 146 3.49 19.24 -4.45
CA LEU A 146 4.24 18.51 -5.47
C LEU A 146 4.73 19.48 -6.56
N ALA A 147 6.00 19.36 -6.93
CA ALA A 147 6.57 20.11 -8.04
C ALA A 147 5.97 19.63 -9.37
N ALA A 148 5.30 20.52 -10.09
CA ALA A 148 4.67 20.21 -11.36
C ALA A 148 4.88 21.37 -12.37
N SER A 149 6.10 21.87 -12.44
CA SER A 149 6.47 23.09 -13.17
C SER A 149 6.16 23.08 -14.67
N GLN A 150 6.14 21.91 -15.30
CA GLN A 150 5.82 21.77 -16.72
C GLN A 150 4.36 21.36 -16.96
N LEU A 151 3.65 20.96 -15.91
CA LEU A 151 2.23 20.62 -16.02
C LEU A 151 1.44 21.90 -16.24
N ARG A 152 0.68 21.97 -17.33
CA ARG A 152 -0.29 23.05 -17.52
C ARG A 152 -1.39 22.99 -16.46
N ALA A 153 -1.87 24.15 -16.00
CA ALA A 153 -2.84 24.26 -14.92
C ALA A 153 -4.10 23.39 -15.18
N PRO A 154 -4.37 22.35 -14.38
CA PRO A 154 -5.56 21.54 -14.54
C PRO A 154 -6.82 22.27 -14.05
N ARG A 155 -7.96 21.97 -14.67
CA ARG A 155 -9.26 22.43 -14.17
C ARG A 155 -9.61 21.72 -12.85
N ALA A 156 -10.36 22.37 -11.96
CA ALA A 156 -10.69 21.83 -10.63
C ALA A 156 -11.36 20.44 -10.67
N ALA A 157 -12.19 20.16 -11.68
CA ALA A 157 -12.89 18.87 -11.83
C ALA A 157 -12.20 17.91 -12.82
N VAL A 158 -10.88 17.97 -12.96
CA VAL A 158 -10.11 17.07 -13.85
C VAL A 158 -10.23 15.62 -13.39
N THR A 159 -10.49 14.71 -14.32
CA THR A 159 -10.51 13.27 -14.03
C THR A 159 -9.09 12.70 -14.02
N ALA A 160 -8.90 11.56 -13.35
CA ALA A 160 -7.59 10.88 -13.34
C ALA A 160 -7.06 10.56 -14.75
N ALA A 161 -7.96 10.15 -15.67
CA ALA A 161 -7.59 9.83 -17.05
C ALA A 161 -7.18 11.07 -17.85
N GLU A 162 -7.90 12.18 -17.70
CA GLU A 162 -7.51 13.45 -18.33
C GLU A 162 -6.16 13.95 -17.79
N LEU A 163 -5.96 13.86 -16.47
CA LEU A 163 -4.72 14.28 -15.83
C LEU A 163 -3.53 13.41 -16.26
N GLU A 164 -3.75 12.11 -16.42
CA GLU A 164 -2.75 11.17 -16.95
C GLU A 164 -2.31 11.57 -18.37
N GLU A 165 -3.26 11.83 -19.27
CA GLU A 165 -2.98 12.27 -20.63
C GLU A 165 -2.30 13.65 -20.66
N MET A 166 -2.73 14.57 -19.79
CA MET A 166 -2.08 15.88 -19.64
C MET A 166 -0.63 15.73 -19.21
N ALA A 167 -0.36 14.98 -18.15
CA ALA A 167 0.99 14.79 -17.62
C ALA A 167 1.89 14.05 -18.62
N LYS A 168 1.38 13.05 -19.36
CA LYS A 168 2.14 12.36 -20.43
C LYS A 168 2.58 13.33 -21.52
N ALA A 169 1.70 14.23 -21.95
CA ALA A 169 2.00 15.20 -22.98
C ALA A 169 3.02 16.26 -22.50
N ASP A 170 2.79 16.82 -21.31
CA ASP A 170 3.58 17.93 -20.78
C ASP A 170 4.99 17.48 -20.33
N TYR A 171 5.15 16.20 -19.95
CA TYR A 171 6.44 15.61 -19.56
C TYR A 171 7.03 14.65 -20.61
N ALA A 172 6.60 14.70 -21.86
CA ALA A 172 7.01 13.76 -22.92
C ALA A 172 8.53 13.69 -23.19
N HIS A 173 9.30 14.68 -22.70
CA HIS A 173 10.75 14.73 -22.78
C HIS A 173 11.47 13.79 -21.81
N LEU A 174 10.79 13.31 -20.76
CA LEU A 174 11.34 12.37 -19.78
C LEU A 174 11.49 10.96 -20.38
N LYS A 175 12.42 10.17 -19.82
CA LYS A 175 12.53 8.75 -20.19
C LYS A 175 11.29 7.99 -19.73
N HIS A 176 11.00 6.86 -20.38
CA HIS A 176 9.78 6.07 -20.11
C HIS A 176 9.52 5.81 -18.61
N HIS A 177 10.55 5.40 -17.85
CA HIS A 177 10.39 5.11 -16.42
C HIS A 177 10.16 6.37 -15.57
N GLU A 178 10.89 7.46 -15.86
CA GLU A 178 10.74 8.77 -15.19
C GLU A 178 9.37 9.37 -15.50
N LEU A 179 8.92 9.28 -16.74
CA LEU A 179 7.60 9.73 -17.17
C LEU A 179 6.50 8.97 -16.45
N LYS A 180 6.60 7.63 -16.40
CA LYS A 180 5.62 6.80 -15.69
C LYS A 180 5.54 7.19 -14.22
N ALA A 181 6.68 7.31 -13.54
CA ALA A 181 6.73 7.72 -12.14
C ALA A 181 6.14 9.14 -11.93
N LYS A 182 6.49 10.09 -12.81
CA LYS A 182 6.00 11.48 -12.77
C LYS A 182 4.48 11.56 -12.94
N VAL A 183 3.93 10.76 -13.86
CA VAL A 183 2.50 10.66 -14.09
C VAL A 183 1.79 10.04 -12.87
N GLU A 184 2.35 8.96 -12.31
CA GLU A 184 1.80 8.29 -11.13
C GLU A 184 1.78 9.21 -9.90
N GLU A 185 2.81 10.01 -9.65
CA GLU A 185 2.82 10.97 -8.53
C GLU A 185 1.80 12.10 -8.71
N ILE A 186 1.66 12.67 -9.92
CA ILE A 186 0.71 13.75 -10.22
C ILE A 186 -0.72 13.23 -10.06
N VAL A 187 -1.02 12.06 -10.65
CA VAL A 187 -2.34 11.44 -10.56
C VAL A 187 -2.66 11.04 -9.13
N ALA A 188 -1.69 10.52 -8.38
CA ALA A 188 -1.90 10.23 -6.96
C ALA A 188 -2.26 11.50 -6.18
N PHE A 189 -1.43 12.53 -6.25
CA PHE A 189 -1.60 13.76 -5.48
C PHE A 189 -2.93 14.47 -5.79
N VAL A 190 -3.34 14.53 -7.05
CA VAL A 190 -4.55 15.25 -7.45
C VAL A 190 -5.81 14.40 -7.29
N ALA A 191 -5.80 13.14 -7.70
CA ALA A 191 -7.02 12.34 -7.84
C ALA A 191 -7.20 11.24 -6.77
N LYS A 192 -6.16 10.90 -6.00
CA LYS A 192 -6.25 9.81 -4.99
C LYS A 192 -6.25 10.30 -3.55
N PHE A 193 -5.62 11.44 -3.26
CA PHE A 193 -5.62 12.06 -1.93
C PHE A 193 -7.01 12.62 -1.64
N ASN A 194 -7.53 12.33 -0.45
CA ASN A 194 -8.82 12.82 0.03
C ASN A 194 -8.63 13.63 1.31
N VAL A 195 -9.61 14.49 1.60
CA VAL A 195 -9.71 15.12 2.92
C VAL A 195 -9.81 14.05 4.00
N GLY A 196 -9.03 14.20 5.07
CA GLY A 196 -8.88 13.25 6.16
C GLY A 196 -7.70 12.29 6.00
N ASP A 197 -7.11 12.16 4.80
CA ASP A 197 -5.91 11.34 4.60
C ASP A 197 -4.73 11.92 5.39
N VAL A 198 -3.84 11.03 5.84
CA VAL A 198 -2.62 11.37 6.56
C VAL A 198 -1.48 11.56 5.57
N ILE A 199 -0.72 12.63 5.76
CA ILE A 199 0.53 12.89 5.06
C ILE A 199 1.68 12.71 6.03
N LEU A 200 2.70 11.98 5.57
CA LEU A 200 4.00 11.86 6.21
C LEU A 200 5.03 12.54 5.32
N THR A 201 5.86 13.42 5.90
CA THR A 201 7.03 13.98 5.21
C THR A 201 8.27 13.89 6.09
N THR A 202 9.45 13.94 5.47
CA THR A 202 10.73 13.88 6.18
C THR A 202 11.59 15.09 5.84
N SER A 203 12.22 15.68 6.85
CA SER A 203 13.12 16.84 6.74
C SER A 203 14.14 16.83 7.87
N GLU A 204 15.42 17.05 7.57
CA GLU A 204 16.51 17.22 8.57
C GLU A 204 16.45 16.19 9.72
N SER A 205 16.46 14.89 9.39
CA SER A 205 16.32 13.74 10.32
C SER A 205 15.00 13.63 11.10
N HIS A 206 14.01 14.46 10.80
CA HIS A 206 12.71 14.46 11.45
C HIS A 206 11.59 14.00 10.50
N VAL A 207 10.51 13.53 11.11
CA VAL A 207 9.28 13.10 10.48
C VAL A 207 8.13 13.96 10.96
N PHE A 208 7.35 14.45 10.00
CA PHE A 208 6.19 15.28 10.24
C PHE A 208 4.95 14.59 9.70
N LEU A 209 3.88 14.62 10.49
CA LEU A 209 2.57 14.08 10.18
C LEU A 209 1.56 15.21 10.09
N GLY A 210 0.68 15.15 9.10
CA GLY A 210 -0.42 16.08 8.98
C GLY A 210 -1.64 15.46 8.33
N ASP A 211 -2.80 16.08 8.54
CA ASP A 211 -4.06 15.66 7.95
C ASP A 211 -4.42 16.57 6.78
N VAL A 212 -4.81 15.98 5.65
CA VAL A 212 -5.31 16.75 4.50
C VAL A 212 -6.66 17.37 4.88
N THR A 213 -6.76 18.69 4.85
CA THR A 213 -7.97 19.41 5.29
C THR A 213 -8.83 19.92 4.14
N GLY A 214 -8.36 19.81 2.91
CA GLY A 214 -9.05 20.36 1.75
C GLY A 214 -8.56 19.85 0.41
N ASP A 215 -9.23 20.32 -0.63
CA ASP A 215 -8.92 19.96 -2.01
C ASP A 215 -7.58 20.55 -2.48
N TRP A 216 -7.05 19.98 -3.55
CA TRP A 216 -5.84 20.48 -4.19
C TRP A 216 -6.09 21.81 -4.89
N SER A 217 -5.03 22.60 -5.04
CA SER A 217 -5.00 23.82 -5.83
C SER A 217 -3.75 23.84 -6.72
N TYR A 218 -3.82 24.57 -7.82
CA TYR A 218 -2.68 24.82 -8.70
C TYR A 218 -2.21 26.26 -8.52
N VAL A 219 -0.92 26.43 -8.28
CA VAL A 219 -0.25 27.72 -8.09
C VAL A 219 0.95 27.80 -9.02
N ASP A 220 1.18 28.98 -9.60
CA ASP A 220 2.45 29.27 -10.25
C ASP A 220 3.47 29.64 -9.16
N SER A 221 4.22 28.63 -8.69
CA SER A 221 5.15 28.78 -7.57
C SER A 221 6.50 29.30 -8.02
N ASP A 222 7.16 30.12 -7.20
CA ASP A 222 8.52 30.59 -7.47
C ASP A 222 9.51 29.41 -7.64
N GLY A 223 10.22 29.41 -8.77
CA GLY A 223 11.09 28.31 -9.18
C GLY A 223 10.42 26.96 -9.48
N GLY A 224 9.09 26.89 -9.58
CA GLY A 224 8.35 25.70 -10.01
C GLY A 224 8.43 24.49 -9.06
N ARG A 225 8.61 24.74 -7.76
CA ARG A 225 8.82 23.70 -6.74
C ARG A 225 7.54 23.28 -6.01
N SER A 226 6.47 24.06 -6.12
CA SER A 226 5.29 23.93 -5.27
C SER A 226 3.98 24.20 -6.03
N ASN A 227 3.87 23.67 -7.26
CA ASN A 227 2.76 23.99 -8.16
C ASN A 227 1.43 23.35 -7.74
N LEU A 228 1.44 22.09 -7.35
CA LEU A 228 0.24 21.42 -6.83
C LEU A 228 0.30 21.51 -5.31
N ARG A 229 -0.65 22.17 -4.66
CA ARG A 229 -0.71 22.34 -3.21
C ARG A 229 -1.96 21.69 -2.64
N ARG A 230 -1.88 21.17 -1.41
CA ARG A 230 -3.03 20.75 -0.61
C ARG A 230 -2.90 21.32 0.80
N PRO A 231 -3.97 21.87 1.39
CA PRO A 231 -3.92 22.32 2.77
C PRO A 231 -3.79 21.11 3.70
N VAL A 232 -2.93 21.25 4.71
CA VAL A 232 -2.58 20.21 5.67
C VAL A 232 -2.52 20.82 7.05
N ASP A 233 -3.16 20.17 8.01
CA ASP A 233 -3.01 20.49 9.43
C ASP A 233 -1.91 19.59 10.02
N TRP A 234 -0.77 20.17 10.41
CA TRP A 234 0.40 19.43 10.88
C TRP A 234 0.30 19.11 12.36
N ARG A 235 0.25 17.82 12.71
CA ARG A 235 0.03 17.34 14.07
C ARG A 235 1.22 17.57 15.00
N ASN A 236 2.42 17.56 14.45
CA ASN A 236 3.67 17.55 15.22
C ASN A 236 4.71 18.54 14.70
N ALA A 237 4.27 19.65 14.10
CA ALA A 237 5.17 20.69 13.59
C ALA A 237 6.15 21.22 14.67
N ASP A 238 5.65 21.40 15.89
CA ASP A 238 6.43 21.90 17.04
C ASP A 238 7.15 20.80 17.84
N ALA A 239 6.82 19.53 17.59
CA ALA A 239 7.36 18.37 18.29
C ALA A 239 7.61 17.20 17.32
N PRO A 240 8.53 17.36 16.36
CA PRO A 240 8.76 16.36 15.32
C PRO A 240 9.20 15.00 15.89
N VAL A 241 8.84 13.94 15.17
CA VAL A 241 9.31 12.58 15.49
C VAL A 241 10.69 12.39 14.89
N ASP A 242 11.66 11.93 15.68
CA ASP A 242 12.98 11.58 15.16
C ASP A 242 12.86 10.37 14.22
N PHE A 243 13.42 10.48 13.02
CA PHE A 243 13.45 9.39 12.05
C PHE A 243 14.11 8.13 12.64
N ALA A 244 15.11 8.28 13.51
CA ALA A 244 15.78 7.17 14.17
C ALA A 244 14.87 6.44 15.18
N GLY A 245 13.79 7.07 15.63
CA GLY A 245 12.83 6.52 16.58
C GLY A 245 11.60 5.86 15.92
N LEU A 246 11.55 5.78 14.58
CA LEU A 246 10.41 5.20 13.89
C LEU A 246 10.33 3.67 14.09
N PRO A 247 9.12 3.12 14.32
CA PRO A 247 8.89 1.69 14.34
C PRO A 247 8.96 1.06 12.95
N ASP A 248 9.36 -0.21 12.89
CA ASP A 248 9.31 -1.00 11.66
C ASP A 248 7.87 -1.18 11.17
N PRO A 249 7.62 -1.18 9.83
CA PRO A 249 8.60 -1.15 8.75
C PRO A 249 8.90 0.27 8.20
N LEU A 250 8.53 1.34 8.90
CA LEU A 250 8.56 2.71 8.36
C LEU A 250 9.94 3.15 7.88
N PRO A 251 11.06 2.92 8.59
CA PRO A 251 12.39 3.31 8.09
C PRO A 251 12.68 2.76 6.68
N ALA A 252 12.34 1.49 6.41
CA ALA A 252 12.55 0.86 5.12
C ALA A 252 11.63 1.45 4.04
N ARG A 253 10.34 1.72 4.36
CA ARG A 253 9.39 2.36 3.43
C ARG A 253 9.88 3.75 2.99
N LEU A 254 10.43 4.51 3.95
CA LEU A 254 10.89 5.88 3.75
C LEU A 254 12.28 5.98 3.09
N GLN A 255 12.97 4.87 2.83
CA GLN A 255 14.19 4.83 2.01
C GLN A 255 13.89 4.77 0.50
N SER A 256 12.63 4.61 0.08
CA SER A 256 12.25 4.60 -1.33
C SER A 256 12.64 5.89 -2.06
N GLY A 257 13.03 5.83 -3.34
CA GLY A 257 13.34 7.02 -4.13
C GLY A 257 12.11 7.85 -4.56
N SER A 258 10.89 7.38 -4.28
CA SER A 258 9.65 7.99 -4.77
C SER A 258 9.31 9.29 -4.05
N THR A 259 8.87 10.31 -4.80
CA THR A 259 8.36 11.57 -4.23
C THR A 259 7.04 11.38 -3.49
N VAL A 260 6.15 10.55 -4.05
CA VAL A 260 4.86 10.19 -3.49
C VAL A 260 4.78 8.67 -3.36
N LEU A 261 4.39 8.17 -2.19
CA LEU A 261 4.23 6.73 -1.92
C LEU A 261 2.96 6.49 -1.11
N ASP A 262 2.20 5.47 -1.49
CA ASP A 262 1.04 4.99 -0.72
C ASP A 262 1.54 4.18 0.48
N LEU A 263 1.24 4.65 1.68
CA LEU A 263 1.57 4.04 2.97
C LEU A 263 0.30 3.57 3.70
N THR A 264 -0.83 3.41 3.01
CA THR A 264 -2.11 3.04 3.63
C THR A 264 -2.02 1.75 4.44
N ALA A 265 -1.17 0.80 4.04
CA ALA A 265 -0.93 -0.44 4.78
C ALA A 265 -0.32 -0.19 6.18
N ASP A 266 0.41 0.91 6.35
CA ASP A 266 1.11 1.30 7.56
C ASP A 266 0.39 2.43 8.33
N LEU A 267 -0.85 2.80 7.93
CA LEU A 267 -1.61 3.91 8.51
C LEU A 267 -1.73 3.84 10.03
N ALA A 268 -2.13 2.69 10.58
CA ALA A 268 -2.35 2.54 12.02
C ALA A 268 -1.06 2.79 12.81
N LEU A 269 0.08 2.38 12.25
CA LEU A 269 1.40 2.62 12.82
C LEU A 269 1.80 4.10 12.74
N ILE A 270 1.48 4.75 11.62
CA ILE A 270 1.74 6.18 11.39
C ILE A 270 0.90 7.04 12.35
N ASP A 271 -0.39 6.75 12.49
CA ASP A 271 -1.27 7.49 13.39
C ASP A 271 -0.76 7.42 14.84
N ALA A 272 -0.33 6.24 15.29
CA ALA A 272 0.18 6.01 16.65
C ALA A 272 1.50 6.76 16.98
N LEU A 273 2.18 7.38 16.01
CA LEU A 273 3.44 8.11 16.28
C LEU A 273 3.25 9.40 17.08
N VAL A 274 2.05 9.99 17.02
CA VAL A 274 1.76 11.33 17.58
C VAL A 274 0.52 11.31 18.48
N GLU A 275 -0.20 10.18 18.60
CA GLU A 275 -1.32 10.11 19.53
C GLU A 275 -0.83 10.23 20.99
N PRO A 276 -1.40 11.15 21.79
CA PRO A 276 -1.12 11.22 23.21
C PRO A 276 -1.71 9.97 23.89
N ASP A 277 -0.88 9.32 24.71
CA ASP A 277 -1.17 8.15 25.54
C ASP A 277 -2.55 8.26 26.24
N ALA A 278 -3.61 7.83 25.55
CA ALA A 278 -4.92 7.60 26.13
C ALA A 278 -4.82 6.22 26.78
N GLY A 279 -4.41 6.21 28.05
CA GLY A 279 -4.12 4.99 28.78
C GLY A 279 -5.26 3.96 28.69
N ASP A 280 -4.92 2.79 28.18
CA ASP A 280 -5.68 1.56 28.37
C ASP A 280 -4.82 0.54 29.15
N PRO A 281 -5.33 -0.02 30.26
CA PRO A 281 -4.58 -0.89 31.18
C PRO A 281 -4.57 -2.38 30.78
N GLU A 282 -4.78 -2.72 29.50
CA GLU A 282 -4.85 -4.12 29.04
C GLU A 282 -3.95 -4.38 27.83
N ALA A 283 -2.63 -4.35 28.05
CA ALA A 283 -1.68 -5.01 27.16
C ALA A 283 -0.42 -5.42 27.95
N GLU A 284 -0.61 -6.28 28.96
CA GLU A 284 0.50 -7.09 29.45
C GLU A 284 0.80 -8.23 28.45
N SER A 285 2.09 -8.36 28.14
CA SER A 285 2.73 -9.53 27.53
C SER A 285 2.60 -9.71 26.01
N THR A 286 3.31 -8.87 25.26
CA THR A 286 4.32 -9.40 24.34
C THR A 286 5.65 -8.68 24.60
N VAL A 287 6.71 -9.48 24.61
CA VAL A 287 8.08 -9.15 25.01
C VAL A 287 8.51 -7.75 24.53
N ARG A 288 8.57 -6.79 25.47
CA ARG A 288 9.44 -5.62 25.32
C ARG A 288 10.87 -6.16 25.31
N SER A 289 11.43 -6.42 24.12
CA SER A 289 12.89 -6.51 24.02
C SER A 289 13.44 -5.15 24.45
N ALA A 290 14.47 -5.18 25.28
CA ALA A 290 15.02 -4.01 25.96
C ALA A 290 15.29 -2.86 24.98
N ARG A 291 15.10 -1.62 25.46
CA ARG A 291 15.59 -0.38 24.83
C ARG A 291 16.94 -0.64 24.16
N HIS A 292 17.06 -0.34 22.86
CA HIS A 292 18.33 -0.50 22.15
C HIS A 292 19.45 0.27 22.86
N GLU A 293 20.46 -0.47 23.30
CA GLU A 293 21.66 0.05 23.94
C GLU A 293 22.50 0.84 22.94
N ARG A 294 22.96 2.02 23.34
CA ARG A 294 24.02 2.75 22.64
C ARG A 294 25.28 1.89 22.68
N LEU A 295 25.92 1.66 21.53
CA LEU A 295 27.21 0.98 21.50
C LEU A 295 28.22 1.80 22.32
N PRO A 296 29.04 1.16 23.16
CA PRO A 296 30.03 1.87 23.96
C PRO A 296 31.03 2.62 23.06
N GLU A 297 31.72 3.62 23.61
CA GLU A 297 32.80 4.25 22.85
C GLU A 297 33.96 3.26 22.63
N PRO A 298 34.56 3.20 21.43
CA PRO A 298 35.74 2.38 21.17
C PRO A 298 36.88 2.71 22.14
N THR A 299 37.56 1.68 22.64
CA THR A 299 38.60 1.87 23.65
C THR A 299 39.86 2.55 23.10
N GLU A 300 40.57 3.28 23.96
CA GLU A 300 41.86 3.90 23.60
C GLU A 300 42.95 2.84 23.32
N ALA A 301 42.87 1.70 24.00
CA ALA A 301 43.72 0.55 23.74
C ALA A 301 43.50 0.01 22.31
N LEU A 302 42.25 -0.02 21.83
CA LEU A 302 41.92 -0.45 20.47
C LEU A 302 42.52 0.49 19.41
N ALA A 303 42.45 1.81 19.60
CA ALA A 303 43.07 2.77 18.68
C ALA A 303 44.58 2.52 18.53
N THR A 304 45.26 2.22 19.65
CA THR A 304 46.68 1.89 19.68
C THR A 304 46.96 0.55 18.97
N GLU A 305 46.14 -0.48 19.20
CA GLU A 305 46.28 -1.80 18.56
C GLU A 305 46.07 -1.72 17.03
N LEU A 306 45.12 -0.91 16.59
CA LEU A 306 44.76 -0.77 15.18
C LEU A 306 45.69 0.19 14.40
N PHE A 307 46.60 0.88 15.08
CA PHE A 307 47.45 1.93 14.50
C PHE A 307 46.64 3.03 13.81
N VAL A 308 45.52 3.45 14.43
CA VAL A 308 44.64 4.51 13.94
C VAL A 308 44.49 5.62 14.97
N ASP A 309 44.14 6.82 14.50
CA ASP A 309 43.90 7.95 15.38
C ASP A 309 42.64 7.75 16.21
N ARG A 310 42.71 8.07 17.51
CA ARG A 310 41.56 7.96 18.43
C ARG A 310 40.35 8.81 17.99
N PRO A 311 40.50 10.06 17.50
CA PRO A 311 39.38 10.82 16.96
C PRO A 311 38.69 10.13 15.80
N TRP A 312 39.47 9.52 14.89
CA TRP A 312 38.93 8.77 13.76
C TRP A 312 38.18 7.52 14.23
N LEU A 313 38.72 6.76 15.18
CA LEU A 313 38.04 5.57 15.70
C LEU A 313 36.74 5.94 16.45
N ARG A 314 36.74 7.05 17.19
CA ARG A 314 35.52 7.60 17.81
C ARG A 314 34.50 7.99 16.76
N GLU A 315 34.90 8.70 15.71
CA GLU A 315 34.03 9.06 14.58
C GLU A 315 33.39 7.81 13.96
N VAL A 316 34.15 6.72 13.80
CA VAL A 316 33.59 5.44 13.32
C VAL A 316 32.57 4.85 14.31
N GLY A 317 32.81 4.92 15.62
CA GLY A 317 31.86 4.48 16.66
C GLY A 317 30.59 5.33 16.70
N ASP A 318 30.73 6.65 16.53
CA ASP A 318 29.61 7.59 16.42
C ASP A 318 28.82 7.33 15.14
N LEU A 319 29.49 7.12 14.00
CA LEU A 319 28.86 6.71 12.74
C LEU A 319 28.12 5.38 12.87
N LEU A 320 28.66 4.40 13.63
CA LEU A 320 27.95 3.15 13.89
C LEU A 320 26.73 3.34 14.80
N ASN A 321 26.80 4.26 15.78
CA ASN A 321 25.66 4.60 16.62
C ASN A 321 24.57 5.38 15.86
N GLU A 322 24.97 6.28 14.96
CA GLU A 322 24.07 7.12 14.15
C GLU A 322 23.50 6.39 12.94
N ARG A 323 24.37 5.79 12.12
CA ARG A 323 24.01 5.21 10.84
C ARG A 323 23.67 3.73 10.94
N ARG A 324 24.08 3.03 12.01
CA ARG A 324 23.94 1.57 12.21
C ARG A 324 24.66 0.68 11.20
N GLN A 325 25.39 1.28 10.26
CA GLN A 325 26.31 0.59 9.35
C GLN A 325 27.48 1.50 8.98
N VAL A 326 28.63 0.89 8.75
CA VAL A 326 29.82 1.56 8.22
C VAL A 326 30.45 0.68 7.15
N ILE A 327 30.86 1.29 6.05
CA ILE A 327 31.61 0.62 4.97
C ILE A 327 33.05 1.12 5.01
N PHE A 328 33.98 0.23 5.36
CA PHE A 328 35.40 0.49 5.15
C PHE A 328 35.74 0.20 3.68
N TYR A 329 36.18 1.21 2.93
CA TYR A 329 36.61 1.07 1.54
C TYR A 329 38.11 1.36 1.38
N GLY A 330 38.74 0.76 0.36
CA GLY A 330 40.16 0.99 0.07
C GLY A 330 40.86 -0.22 -0.58
N PRO A 331 42.12 -0.07 -1.00
CA PRO A 331 42.89 -1.11 -1.70
C PRO A 331 42.94 -2.45 -0.96
N PRO A 332 43.06 -3.61 -1.65
CA PRO A 332 43.22 -4.90 -0.97
C PRO A 332 44.48 -4.89 -0.09
N GLY A 333 44.42 -5.55 1.07
CA GLY A 333 45.55 -5.60 2.02
C GLY A 333 45.63 -4.45 3.03
N THR A 334 44.74 -3.45 3.00
CA THR A 334 44.76 -2.32 3.95
C THR A 334 44.05 -2.57 5.29
N GLY A 335 43.91 -3.83 5.72
CA GLY A 335 43.41 -4.16 7.07
C GLY A 335 41.91 -3.93 7.33
N LYS A 336 41.07 -3.62 6.32
CA LYS A 336 39.63 -3.36 6.48
C LYS A 336 38.88 -4.43 7.29
N THR A 337 39.05 -5.69 6.92
CA THR A 337 38.42 -6.83 7.62
C THR A 337 38.96 -6.98 9.05
N TYR A 338 40.24 -6.64 9.27
CA TYR A 338 40.87 -6.70 10.58
C TYR A 338 40.29 -5.63 11.52
N ILE A 339 40.22 -4.37 11.06
CA ILE A 339 39.63 -3.25 11.79
C ILE A 339 38.16 -3.52 12.11
N ALA A 340 37.36 -3.94 11.12
CA ALA A 340 35.92 -4.20 11.33
C ALA A 340 35.67 -5.26 12.41
N ARG A 341 36.42 -6.37 12.38
CA ARG A 341 36.27 -7.46 13.35
C ARG A 341 36.70 -7.04 14.75
N LYS A 342 37.82 -6.31 14.86
CA LYS A 342 38.38 -5.86 16.14
C LYS A 342 37.49 -4.80 16.79
N LEU A 343 36.98 -3.85 16.01
CA LEU A 343 36.02 -2.86 16.46
C LEU A 343 34.71 -3.52 16.92
N ALA A 344 34.12 -4.43 16.13
CA ALA A 344 32.88 -5.10 16.52
C ALA A 344 33.06 -5.91 17.82
N ALA A 345 34.16 -6.63 17.98
CA ALA A 345 34.45 -7.39 19.20
C ALA A 345 34.68 -6.49 20.44
N ASP A 346 35.29 -5.31 20.27
CA ASP A 346 35.46 -4.31 21.34
C ASP A 346 34.12 -3.70 21.77
N LEU A 347 33.20 -3.49 20.82
CA LEU A 347 31.91 -2.86 21.07
C LEU A 347 30.88 -3.77 21.74
N VAL A 348 30.78 -5.04 21.32
CA VAL A 348 29.70 -5.95 21.76
C VAL A 348 30.17 -7.31 22.25
N GLY A 349 31.49 -7.57 22.26
CA GLY A 349 32.03 -8.89 22.55
C GLY A 349 32.03 -9.82 21.33
N PRO A 350 33.02 -10.72 21.20
CA PRO A 350 33.19 -11.56 20.01
C PRO A 350 32.05 -12.56 19.77
N GLU A 351 31.33 -12.96 20.81
CA GLU A 351 30.20 -13.90 20.75
C GLU A 351 28.95 -13.32 20.06
N GLN A 352 28.84 -12.00 20.00
CA GLN A 352 27.72 -11.29 19.35
C GLN A 352 28.06 -10.89 17.90
N VAL A 353 29.22 -11.31 17.38
CA VAL A 353 29.71 -10.91 16.05
C VAL A 353 29.68 -12.11 15.10
N LYS A 354 28.99 -11.95 13.97
CA LYS A 354 28.99 -12.93 12.86
C LYS A 354 29.66 -12.34 11.63
N LEU A 355 30.70 -13.01 11.13
CA LEU A 355 31.36 -12.64 9.88
C LEU A 355 30.67 -13.33 8.69
N VAL A 356 30.30 -12.55 7.68
CA VAL A 356 29.77 -13.04 6.41
C VAL A 356 30.61 -12.46 5.28
N GLN A 357 30.88 -13.28 4.26
CA GLN A 357 31.59 -12.86 3.05
C GLN A 357 30.70 -13.10 1.83
N PHE A 358 30.34 -12.02 1.12
CA PHE A 358 29.55 -12.13 -0.10
C PHE A 358 30.37 -12.68 -1.27
N HIS A 359 29.71 -13.50 -2.09
CA HIS A 359 30.20 -13.97 -3.38
C HIS A 359 29.09 -13.85 -4.44
N PRO A 360 29.40 -13.82 -5.74
CA PRO A 360 28.38 -13.62 -6.79
C PRO A 360 27.22 -14.63 -6.79
N ALA A 361 27.44 -15.83 -6.24
CA ALA A 361 26.42 -16.86 -6.11
C ALA A 361 25.61 -16.79 -4.79
N TYR A 362 25.75 -15.72 -4.00
CA TYR A 362 25.06 -15.56 -2.71
C TYR A 362 23.70 -14.91 -2.98
N THR A 363 22.60 -15.58 -2.64
CA THR A 363 21.25 -15.10 -2.98
C THR A 363 20.54 -14.45 -1.81
N TYR A 364 19.38 -13.85 -2.07
CA TYR A 364 18.54 -13.25 -1.03
C TYR A 364 18.12 -14.31 0.00
N GLU A 365 17.75 -15.49 -0.48
CA GLU A 365 17.33 -16.64 0.31
C GLU A 365 18.45 -17.13 1.24
N ASP A 366 19.72 -16.92 0.87
CA ASP A 366 20.89 -17.26 1.70
C ASP A 366 21.14 -16.26 2.84
N PHE A 367 20.67 -15.02 2.70
CA PHE A 367 20.98 -13.92 3.62
C PHE A 367 19.83 -13.50 4.53
N PHE A 368 18.60 -13.50 4.01
CA PHE A 368 17.42 -13.03 4.72
C PHE A 368 16.56 -14.19 5.22
N GLU A 369 15.80 -14.81 4.31
CA GLU A 369 14.89 -15.91 4.62
C GLU A 369 14.59 -16.67 3.33
N GLY A 370 14.51 -18.00 3.39
CA GLY A 370 14.20 -18.77 2.20
C GLY A 370 14.05 -20.25 2.49
N TYR A 371 13.04 -20.85 1.85
CA TYR A 371 12.72 -22.26 2.04
C TYR A 371 13.92 -23.17 1.74
N ARG A 372 14.38 -23.89 2.77
CA ARG A 372 15.39 -24.93 2.67
C ARG A 372 14.76 -26.30 2.75
N PRO A 373 15.19 -27.26 1.90
CA PRO A 373 14.75 -28.64 2.05
C PRO A 373 15.29 -29.19 3.37
N ALA A 374 14.37 -29.68 4.20
CA ALA A 374 14.65 -30.35 5.45
C ALA A 374 14.19 -31.83 5.37
N PRO A 375 14.74 -32.72 6.21
CA PRO A 375 14.26 -34.09 6.30
C PRO A 375 12.80 -34.10 6.74
N GLY A 376 11.92 -34.71 5.94
CA GLY A 376 10.51 -34.87 6.31
C GLY A 376 10.32 -35.84 7.47
N SER A 377 9.16 -35.76 8.13
CA SER A 377 8.82 -36.57 9.31
C SER A 377 8.74 -38.08 9.03
N ALA A 378 8.73 -38.50 7.76
CA ALA A 378 8.81 -39.89 7.33
C ALA A 378 10.08 -40.13 6.50
N ALA A 379 10.72 -41.29 6.69
CA ALA A 379 11.92 -41.68 5.96
C ALA A 379 11.69 -41.63 4.44
N GLY A 380 12.48 -40.84 3.72
CA GLY A 380 12.38 -40.65 2.28
C GLY A 380 11.49 -39.49 1.82
N THR A 381 10.95 -38.69 2.74
CA THR A 381 10.21 -37.46 2.41
C THR A 381 11.04 -36.20 2.65
N ILE A 382 10.81 -35.14 1.87
CA ILE A 382 11.44 -33.83 2.02
C ILE A 382 10.36 -32.85 2.49
N SER A 383 10.63 -32.13 3.58
CA SER A 383 9.86 -30.96 4.02
C SER A 383 10.59 -29.67 3.63
N PHE A 384 9.92 -28.53 3.72
CA PHE A 384 10.55 -27.21 3.55
C PHE A 384 10.42 -26.44 4.87
N GLU A 385 11.53 -25.92 5.35
CA GLU A 385 11.62 -25.06 6.53
C GLU A 385 12.13 -23.68 6.08
N LEU A 386 11.69 -22.63 6.78
CA LEU A 386 12.08 -21.25 6.51
C LEU A 386 13.43 -20.91 7.15
#